data_AF-A0A9P9PPC1-F1
#
_entry.id   AF-A0A9P9PPC1-F1
#
_cell.length_a   1.000
_cell.length_b   1.000
_cell.length_c   1.000
_cell.angle_alpha   90.00
_cell.angle_beta   90.00
_cell.angle_gamma   90.00
#
_symmetry.space_group_name_H-M   'P 1'
#
loop_
_entity.id
_entity.type
_entity.pdbx_description
1 polymer ?
#
loop_
_entity_poly.entity_id
_entity_poly.type
_entity_poly.pdbx_seq_one_letter_code
_entity_poly.pdbx_strand_id
1 'polypeptide(L)'
;FYHVMNGQKLTYDVWIAGIKEWRSKTSEYKPKVSEFLRDGDQQAARMIGTIKVDGTDTFFESFMFGKVDEKTGKLEHLIERSIWGTIGGDPEHGAN
;
A
#
# COMPACT_ATOMS: atom_id res chain seq x y z
N PHE A 1 -7.86 -3.55 -13.49
CA PHE A 1 -7.22 -3.09 -12.25
C PHE A 1 -8.07 -2.04 -11.57
N TYR A 2 -8.35 -2.23 -10.28
CA TYR A 2 -8.75 -1.18 -9.34
C TYR A 2 -8.03 -1.39 -8.01
N HIS A 3 -7.89 -0.32 -7.22
CA HIS A 3 -7.31 -0.38 -5.88
C HIS A 3 -8.35 0.04 -4.84
N VAL A 4 -8.57 -0.75 -3.78
CA VAL A 4 -9.35 -0.33 -2.61
C VAL A 4 -8.38 0.03 -1.48
N MET A 5 -8.04 1.30 -1.36
CA MET A 5 -7.13 1.83 -0.35
C MET A 5 -7.93 2.31 0.85
N ASN A 6 -7.74 1.71 2.03
CA ASN A 6 -8.44 2.09 3.28
C ASN A 6 -9.97 2.24 3.09
N GLY A 7 -10.59 1.30 2.37
CA GLY A 7 -12.03 1.29 2.09
C GLY A 7 -12.47 2.14 0.89
N GLN A 8 -11.63 3.04 0.38
CA GLN A 8 -11.94 3.85 -0.79
C GLN A 8 -11.55 3.13 -2.07
N LYS A 9 -12.52 2.92 -2.97
CA LYS A 9 -12.27 2.37 -4.30
C LYS A 9 -11.71 3.43 -5.24
N LEU A 10 -10.53 3.17 -5.80
CA LEU A 10 -9.81 4.00 -6.75
C LEU A 10 -9.77 3.30 -8.10
N THR A 11 -10.13 4.03 -9.16
CA THR A 11 -9.92 3.59 -10.54
C THR A 11 -8.43 3.60 -10.87
N TYR A 12 -8.05 2.97 -11.98
CA TYR A 12 -6.65 2.92 -12.41
C TYR A 12 -6.03 4.31 -12.54
N ASP A 13 -6.69 5.25 -13.22
CA ASP A 13 -6.15 6.60 -13.44
C ASP A 13 -6.00 7.39 -12.14
N VAL A 14 -6.98 7.29 -11.23
CA VAL A 14 -6.93 7.93 -9.91
C VAL A 14 -5.80 7.33 -9.07
N TRP A 15 -5.64 6.01 -9.11
CA TRP A 15 -4.55 5.32 -8.40
C TRP A 15 -3.17 5.74 -8.93
N ILE A 16 -2.99 5.80 -10.25
CA ILE A 16 -1.73 6.24 -10.86
C ILE A 16 -1.42 7.71 -10.52
N ALA A 17 -2.42 8.58 -10.57
CA ALA A 17 -2.26 9.98 -10.17
C ALA A 17 -1.84 10.09 -8.69
N GLY A 18 -2.48 9.32 -7.81
CA GLY A 18 -2.12 9.24 -6.39
C GLY A 18 -0.70 8.74 -6.16
N ILE A 19 -0.25 7.71 -6.87
CA ILE A 19 1.15 7.24 -6.79
C ILE A 19 2.12 8.35 -7.23
N LYS A 20 1.81 9.05 -8.32
CA LYS A 20 2.66 10.13 -8.82
C LYS A 20 2.80 11.25 -7.80
N GLU A 21 1.69 11.67 -7.20
CA GLU A 21 1.70 12.67 -6.13
C GLU A 21 2.49 12.19 -4.91
N TRP A 22 2.19 10.98 -4.42
CA TRP A 22 2.84 10.41 -3.25
C TRP A 22 4.35 10.30 -3.45
N ARG A 23 4.80 9.80 -4.60
CA ARG A 23 6.23 9.72 -4.94
C ARG A 23 6.93 11.07 -5.05
N SER A 24 6.20 12.16 -5.27
CA SER A 24 6.79 13.50 -5.28
C SER A 24 7.08 14.04 -3.87
N LYS A 25 6.39 13.52 -2.86
CA LYS A 25 6.50 13.91 -1.45
C LYS A 25 7.40 12.98 -0.65
N THR A 26 7.64 11.77 -1.15
CA THR A 26 8.33 10.72 -0.39
C THR A 26 9.77 10.50 -0.80
N SER A 27 10.63 10.24 0.18
CA SER A 27 12.01 9.79 0.00
C SER A 27 12.35 8.68 0.99
N GLU A 28 13.52 8.06 0.84
CA GLU A 28 14.03 7.02 1.76
C GLU A 28 13.05 5.88 2.08
N TYR A 29 12.31 5.43 1.06
CA TYR A 29 11.35 4.34 1.20
C TYR A 29 12.07 3.00 1.46
N LYS A 30 11.91 2.45 2.66
CA LYS A 30 12.55 1.21 3.13
C LYS A 30 11.47 0.19 3.55
N PRO A 31 10.69 -0.36 2.58
CA PRO A 31 9.71 -1.39 2.87
C PRO A 31 10.38 -2.73 3.20
N LYS A 32 9.76 -3.49 4.09
CA LYS A 32 10.06 -4.88 4.37
C LYS A 32 8.77 -5.69 4.28
N VAL A 33 8.79 -6.76 3.49
CA VAL A 33 7.73 -7.77 3.53
C VAL A 33 7.90 -8.54 4.84
N SER A 34 6.94 -8.36 5.74
CA SER A 34 6.89 -9.09 7.02
C SER A 34 6.37 -10.50 6.79
N GLU A 35 5.30 -10.63 6.00
CA GLU A 35 4.62 -11.89 5.72
C GLU A 35 4.12 -11.88 4.28
N PHE A 36 4.11 -13.05 3.64
CA PHE A 36 3.60 -13.24 2.30
C PHE A 36 2.95 -14.61 2.17
N LEU A 37 1.76 -14.66 1.58
CA LEU A 37 1.02 -15.86 1.27
C LEU A 37 0.51 -15.79 -0.17
N ARG A 38 0.53 -16.94 -0.84
CA ARG A 38 -0.10 -17.12 -2.14
C ARG A 38 -0.92 -18.40 -2.15
N ASP A 39 -2.15 -18.28 -2.65
CA ASP A 39 -3.06 -19.40 -2.88
C ASP A 39 -3.70 -19.23 -4.26
N GLY A 40 -3.19 -19.97 -5.25
CA GLY A 40 -3.58 -19.83 -6.65
C GLY A 40 -3.38 -18.40 -7.19
N ASP A 41 -4.50 -17.77 -7.54
CA ASP A 41 -4.60 -16.42 -8.08
C ASP A 41 -4.71 -15.34 -6.99
N GLN A 42 -4.87 -15.74 -5.73
CA GLN A 42 -4.94 -14.85 -4.57
C GLN A 42 -3.55 -14.68 -3.92
N GLN A 43 -3.27 -13.45 -3.49
CA GLN A 43 -2.06 -13.07 -2.76
C GLN A 43 -2.43 -12.25 -1.54
N ALA A 44 -1.70 -12.48 -0.45
CA ALA A 44 -1.75 -11.64 0.74
C ALA A 44 -0.33 -11.28 1.18
N ALA A 45 -0.10 -10.03 1.56
CA ALA A 45 1.17 -9.57 2.08
C ALA A 45 0.96 -8.61 3.25
N ARG A 46 1.79 -8.73 4.27
CA ARG A 46 1.97 -7.71 5.29
C ARG A 46 3.31 -7.04 5.03
N MET A 47 3.30 -5.74 4.80
CA MET A 47 4.49 -4.93 4.68
C MET A 47 4.58 -3.95 5.84
N ILE A 48 5.79 -3.76 6.34
CA ILE A 48 6.11 -2.74 7.34
C ILE A 48 7.32 -1.98 6.86
N GLY A 49 7.52 -0.76 7.32
CA GLY A 49 8.74 -0.05 7.00
C GLY A 49 8.74 1.39 7.41
N THR A 50 9.75 2.09 6.92
CA THR A 50 9.88 3.53 7.11
C THR A 50 9.94 4.24 5.77
N ILE A 51 9.48 5.47 5.77
CA ILE A 51 9.53 6.38 4.64
C ILE A 51 9.70 7.81 5.17
N LYS A 52 10.35 8.69 4.41
CA LYS A 52 10.30 10.12 4.68
C LYS A 52 9.17 10.74 3.88
N VAL A 53 8.22 11.40 4.53
CA VAL A 53 7.17 12.21 3.89
C VAL A 53 7.49 13.67 4.14
N ASP A 54 7.74 14.43 3.06
CA ASP A 54 8.18 15.83 3.13
C ASP A 54 9.37 16.03 4.09
N GLY A 55 10.31 15.07 4.08
CA GLY A 55 11.50 15.05 4.93
C GLY A 55 11.31 14.42 6.33
N THR A 56 10.07 14.18 6.75
CA THR A 56 9.72 13.67 8.09
C THR A 56 9.71 12.15 8.14
N ASP A 57 10.43 11.55 9.09
CA ASP A 57 10.46 10.10 9.29
C ASP A 57 9.10 9.57 9.73
N THR A 58 8.57 8.66 8.91
CA THR A 58 7.22 8.10 9.01
C THR A 58 7.33 6.58 9.01
N PHE A 59 6.75 5.92 9.99
CA PHE A 59 6.52 4.48 9.96
C PHE A 59 5.25 4.18 9.17
N PHE A 60 5.22 3.05 8.48
CA PHE A 60 3.98 2.53 7.90
C PHE A 60 3.88 1.01 8.09
N GLU A 61 2.63 0.55 8.12
CA GLU A 61 2.26 -0.85 8.05
C GLU A 61 1.07 -1.01 7.09
N SER A 62 1.17 -1.99 6.20
CA SER A 62 0.23 -2.23 5.11
C SER A 62 -0.12 -3.71 5.02
N PHE A 63 -1.41 -4.01 5.04
CA PHE A 63 -1.96 -5.32 4.68
C PHE A 63 -2.53 -5.24 3.27
N MET A 64 -1.99 -6.06 2.38
CA MET A 64 -2.28 -6.07 0.96
C MET A 64 -2.92 -7.40 0.57
N PHE A 65 -4.04 -7.36 -0.13
CA PHE A 65 -4.74 -8.52 -0.68
C PHE A 65 -4.93 -8.31 -2.17
N GLY A 66 -4.27 -9.12 -2.98
CA GLY A 66 -4.27 -9.01 -4.44
C GLY A 66 -4.89 -10.22 -5.11
N LYS A 67 -5.62 -10.00 -6.19
CA LYS A 67 -6.04 -11.06 -7.13
C LYS A 67 -5.33 -10.85 -8.46
N VAL A 68 -4.74 -11.90 -9.02
CA VAL A 68 -4.05 -11.89 -10.31
C VAL A 68 -4.89 -12.61 -11.35
N ASP A 69 -4.98 -12.04 -12.54
CA ASP A 69 -5.51 -12.77 -13.70
C ASP A 69 -4.48 -13.84 -14.12
N GLU A 70 -4.84 -15.12 -14.00
CA GLU A 70 -3.94 -16.25 -14.24
C GLU A 70 -3.45 -16.35 -15.69
N LYS A 71 -4.22 -15.83 -16.65
CA LYS A 71 -3.86 -15.89 -18.08
C LYS A 71 -2.80 -14.84 -18.43
N THR A 72 -2.92 -13.66 -17.84
CA THR A 72 -2.11 -12.49 -18.20
C THR A 72 -1.00 -12.21 -17.19
N GLY A 73 -1.08 -12.78 -15.98
CA GLY A 73 -0.19 -12.48 -14.85
C GLY A 73 -0.37 -11.07 -14.28
N LYS A 74 -1.37 -10.32 -14.73
CA LYS A 74 -1.63 -8.94 -14.30
C LYS A 74 -2.49 -8.91 -13.05
N LEU A 75 -2.26 -7.93 -12.19
CA LEU A 75 -3.10 -7.70 -11.02
C LEU A 75 -4.50 -7.24 -11.47
N GLU A 76 -5.52 -8.03 -11.15
CA GLU A 76 -6.92 -7.71 -11.43
C GLU A 76 -7.42 -6.63 -10.47
N HIS A 77 -7.12 -6.77 -9.18
CA HIS A 77 -7.37 -5.77 -8.16
C HIS A 77 -6.43 -5.91 -6.96
N LEU A 78 -6.31 -4.82 -6.20
CA LEU A 78 -5.63 -4.76 -4.91
C LEU A 78 -6.60 -4.20 -3.87
N ILE A 79 -6.60 -4.76 -2.68
CA ILE A 79 -7.23 -4.21 -1.49
C ILE A 79 -6.12 -3.98 -0.48
N GLU A 80 -5.98 -2.75 -0.01
CA GLU A 80 -4.93 -2.36 0.91
C GLU A 80 -5.54 -1.72 2.16
N ARG A 81 -5.01 -2.11 3.32
CA ARG A 81 -5.27 -1.49 4.62
C ARG A 81 -3.94 -1.04 5.18
N SER A 82 -3.73 0.26 5.20
CA SER A 82 -2.45 0.86 5.55
C SER A 82 -2.62 1.92 6.60
N ILE A 83 -1.77 1.84 7.62
CA ILE A 83 -1.58 2.87 8.63
C ILE A 83 -0.20 3.47 8.44
N TRP A 84 -0.06 4.77 8.68
CA TRP A 84 1.23 5.44 8.72
C TRP A 84 1.17 6.63 9.67
N GLY A 85 2.32 7.05 10.15
CA GLY A 85 2.46 8.20 11.04
C GLY A 85 3.90 8.44 11.44
N THR A 86 4.14 9.57 12.07
CA THR A 86 5.46 9.92 12.60
C THR A 86 5.92 8.88 13.63
N ILE A 87 7.22 8.59 13.64
CA ILE A 87 7.76 7.60 14.60
C ILE A 87 7.54 8.12 16.03
N GLY A 88 6.81 7.35 16.84
CA GLY A 88 6.45 7.73 18.21
C GLY A 88 5.23 8.65 18.32
N GLY A 89 4.57 8.99 17.19
CA GLY A 89 3.30 9.70 17.14
C GLY A 89 2.12 8.79 16.84
N ASP A 90 0.91 9.36 16.89
CA ASP A 90 -0.32 8.65 16.51
C ASP A 90 -0.40 8.43 14.98
N PRO A 91 -0.98 7.32 14.52
CA PRO A 91 -1.15 7.06 13.09
C PRO A 91 -2.23 7.97 12.48
N GLU A 92 -1.97 8.51 11.28
CA GLU A 92 -2.83 9.46 10.58
C GLU A 92 -4.01 8.79 9.84
N HIS A 93 -3.83 7.55 9.37
CA HIS A 93 -4.79 6.88 8.48
C HIS A 93 -5.13 5.44 8.91
N GLY A 94 -5.53 5.26 10.17
CA GLY A 94 -5.84 3.95 10.75
C GLY A 94 -7.15 3.84 11.53
N ALA A 95 -8.15 4.67 11.24
CA ALA A 95 -9.48 4.49 11.83
C ALA A 95 -10.29 3.48 10.99
N ASN A 96 -10.78 2.42 11.65
CA ASN A 96 -11.73 1.45 11.10
C ASN A 96 -13.00 2.12 10.58
#